data_AF-A0A5B8Z3M6-F1
#
_entry.id   AF-A0A5B8Z3M6-F1
#
_cell.length_a   1.000
_cell.length_b   1.000
_cell.length_c   1.000
_cell.angle_alpha   90.00
_cell.angle_beta   90.00
_cell.angle_gamma   90.00
#
_symmetry.space_group_name_H-M   'P 1'
#
loop_
_entity.id
_entity.type
_entity.pdbx_description
1 polymer ?
#
loop_
_entity_poly.entity_id
_entity_poly.type
_entity_poly.pdbx_seq_one_letter_code
_entity_poly.pdbx_strand_id
1 'polypeptide(L)'
;MSPHKQEIENYGHDVNDFEASPFETIRILHDRSELHKVHDQLTFQEKLELAKYDLQLIQNAKKMVEHISKAYDFNTSEKPREEWWWHLDQIAEENLPFGVTSFEQGEVI
;
A
#
# COMPACT_ATOMS: atom_id res chain seq x y z
N MET A 1 10.20 13.36 17.61
CA MET A 1 9.27 12.45 16.92
C MET A 1 9.88 12.17 15.56
N SER A 2 9.84 10.93 15.08
CA SER A 2 10.36 10.64 13.74
C SER A 2 9.54 11.42 12.70
N PRO A 3 10.16 12.04 11.69
CA PRO A 3 9.46 12.92 10.75
C PRO A 3 8.44 12.20 9.87
N HIS A 4 8.43 10.86 9.82
CA HIS A 4 7.56 10.07 8.95
C HIS A 4 6.50 9.24 9.69
N LYS A 5 6.57 9.23 11.03
CA LYS A 5 5.72 8.38 11.85
C LYS A 5 4.24 8.76 11.72
N GLN A 6 3.95 10.06 11.68
CA GLN A 6 2.56 10.52 11.58
C GLN A 6 1.94 10.16 10.23
N GLU A 7 2.71 10.23 9.14
CA GLU A 7 2.27 9.84 7.79
C GLU A 7 1.97 8.35 7.71
N ILE A 8 2.80 7.51 8.34
CA ILE A 8 2.58 6.06 8.42
C ILE A 8 1.32 5.75 9.24
N GLU A 9 1.13 6.41 10.39
CA GLU A 9 -0.06 6.23 11.23
C GLU A 9 -1.34 6.69 10.51
N ASN A 10 -1.29 7.81 9.77
CA ASN A 10 -2.41 8.30 8.97
C ASN A 10 -2.77 7.30 7.87
N TYR A 11 -1.78 6.81 7.12
CA TYR A 11 -1.98 5.76 6.12
C TYR A 11 -2.63 4.51 6.75
N GLY A 12 -2.14 4.07 7.91
CA GLY A 12 -2.68 2.90 8.60
C GLY A 12 -4.10 3.07 9.12
N HIS A 13 -4.46 4.27 9.56
CA HIS A 13 -5.84 4.61 9.93
C HIS A 13 -6.77 4.50 8.72
N ASP A 14 -6.38 5.11 7.60
CA ASP A 14 -7.24 5.24 6.41
C ASP A 14 -7.38 3.91 5.66
N VAL A 15 -6.38 3.02 5.71
CA VAL A 15 -6.47 1.64 5.16
C VAL A 15 -7.62 0.82 5.78
N ASN A 16 -8.06 1.17 6.99
CA ASN A 16 -9.14 0.50 7.70
C ASN A 16 -10.43 1.33 7.78
N ASP A 17 -10.43 2.55 7.24
CA ASP A 17 -11.59 3.42 7.22
C ASP A 17 -12.39 3.23 5.92
N PHE A 18 -13.55 2.59 6.05
CA PHE A 18 -14.48 2.37 4.94
C PHE A 18 -15.69 3.29 4.99
N GLU A 19 -15.77 4.17 5.99
CA GLU A 19 -16.82 5.17 6.13
C GLU A 19 -16.47 6.46 5.39
N ALA A 20 -15.17 6.71 5.16
CA ALA A 20 -14.68 7.72 4.23
C ALA A 20 -15.30 7.55 2.83
N SER A 21 -15.46 8.66 2.11
CA SER A 21 -15.96 8.59 0.74
C SER A 21 -14.90 8.02 -0.22
N PRO A 22 -15.29 7.42 -1.36
CA PRO A 22 -14.33 6.88 -2.33
C PRO A 22 -13.28 7.90 -2.81
N PHE A 23 -13.66 9.17 -2.91
CA PHE A 23 -12.76 10.26 -3.28
C PHE A 23 -11.70 10.54 -2.20
N GLU A 24 -12.11 10.47 -0.93
CA GLU A 24 -11.19 10.62 0.20
C GLU A 24 -10.30 9.38 0.32
N THR A 25 -10.84 8.18 0.13
CA THR A 25 -10.10 6.92 0.22
C THR A 25 -9.00 6.80 -0.84
N ILE A 26 -9.11 7.44 -2.02
CA ILE A 26 -8.01 7.48 -3.00
C ILE A 26 -6.72 8.06 -2.38
N ARG A 27 -6.84 8.93 -1.36
CA ARG A 27 -5.70 9.50 -0.66
C ARG A 27 -4.75 8.42 -0.12
N ILE A 28 -5.24 7.24 0.28
CA ILE A 28 -4.36 6.17 0.78
C ILE A 28 -3.32 5.75 -0.25
N LEU A 29 -3.67 5.78 -1.54
CA LEU A 29 -2.77 5.41 -2.65
C LEU A 29 -1.71 6.48 -2.86
N HIS A 30 -2.09 7.75 -2.72
CA HIS A 30 -1.16 8.86 -2.76
C HIS A 30 -0.22 8.86 -1.55
N ASP A 31 -0.75 8.72 -0.34
CA ASP A 31 0.02 8.69 0.90
C ASP A 31 1.04 7.55 0.87
N ARG A 32 0.66 6.37 0.37
CA ARG A 32 1.60 5.25 0.19
C ARG A 32 2.70 5.55 -0.83
N SER A 33 2.39 6.32 -1.87
CA SER A 33 3.37 6.79 -2.88
C SER A 33 4.36 7.78 -2.29
N GLU A 34 3.91 8.70 -1.43
CA GLU A 34 4.82 9.61 -0.72
C GLU A 34 5.73 8.85 0.23
N LEU A 35 5.19 7.87 0.97
CA LEU A 35 5.98 6.99 1.85
C LEU A 35 7.00 6.14 1.07
N HIS A 36 6.70 5.74 -0.17
CA HIS A 36 7.65 5.05 -1.03
C HIS A 36 8.86 5.93 -1.39
N LYS A 37 8.64 7.22 -1.71
CA LYS A 37 9.73 8.15 -2.06
C LYS A 37 10.73 8.35 -0.93
N VAL A 38 10.28 8.26 0.31
CA VAL A 38 11.11 8.41 1.52
C VAL A 38 11.46 7.08 2.18
N HIS A 39 11.16 5.95 1.54
CA HIS A 39 11.31 4.62 2.16
C HIS A 39 12.72 4.36 2.71
N ASP A 40 13.76 4.79 1.99
CA ASP A 40 15.17 4.61 2.42
C ASP A 40 15.54 5.45 3.64
N GLN A 41 14.76 6.48 3.95
CA GLN A 41 14.92 7.35 5.11
C GLN A 41 14.17 6.82 6.34
N LEU A 42 13.26 5.85 6.16
CA LEU A 42 12.51 5.25 7.26
C LEU A 42 13.42 4.39 8.14
N THR A 43 13.21 4.50 9.45
CA THR A 43 13.80 3.60 10.44
C THR A 43 13.28 2.17 10.26
N PHE A 44 13.98 1.19 10.83
CA PHE A 44 13.52 -0.20 10.82
C PHE A 44 12.11 -0.37 11.41
N GLN A 45 11.81 0.35 12.50
CA GLN A 45 10.49 0.29 13.14
C GLN A 45 9.39 0.85 12.24
N GLU A 46 9.65 1.97 11.57
CA GLU A 46 8.71 2.57 10.61
C GLU A 46 8.48 1.68 9.40
N LYS A 47 9.53 1.04 8.87
CA LYS A 47 9.38 0.06 7.79
C LYS A 47 8.52 -1.12 8.21
N LEU A 48 8.71 -1.62 9.44
CA LEU A 48 7.92 -2.72 9.98
C LEU A 48 6.44 -2.32 10.15
N GLU A 49 6.19 -1.09 10.61
CA GLU A 49 4.84 -0.56 10.79
C GLU A 49 4.14 -0.31 9.44
N LEU A 50 4.83 0.28 8.48
CA LEU A 50 4.35 0.44 7.11
C LEU A 50 4.02 -0.91 6.47
N ALA A 51 4.89 -1.91 6.60
CA ALA A 51 4.65 -3.25 6.09
C ALA A 51 3.42 -3.91 6.71
N LYS A 52 3.17 -3.67 8.01
CA LYS A 52 1.95 -4.15 8.68
C LYS A 52 0.69 -3.52 8.06
N TYR A 53 0.71 -2.22 7.77
CA TYR A 53 -0.42 -1.55 7.12
C TYR A 53 -0.60 -1.96 5.65
N ASP A 54 0.50 -2.18 4.92
CA ASP A 54 0.47 -2.75 3.58
C ASP A 54 -0.21 -4.13 3.57
N LEU A 55 0.10 -4.99 4.55
CA LEU A 55 -0.58 -6.28 4.71
C LEU A 55 -2.09 -6.13 4.98
N GLN A 56 -2.49 -5.14 5.78
CA GLN A 56 -3.92 -4.87 6.01
C GLN A 56 -4.62 -4.41 4.74
N LEU A 57 -3.98 -3.54 3.95
CA LEU A 57 -4.50 -3.10 2.66
C LEU A 57 -4.69 -4.28 1.70
N ILE A 58 -3.72 -5.19 1.63
CA ILE A 58 -3.78 -6.41 0.82
C ILE A 58 -4.91 -7.34 1.30
N GLN A 59 -5.03 -7.57 2.61
CA GLN A 59 -6.11 -8.37 3.18
C GLN A 59 -7.50 -7.77 2.86
N ASN A 60 -7.57 -6.44 2.79
CA ASN A 60 -8.78 -5.70 2.45
C ASN A 60 -8.93 -5.42 0.95
N ALA A 61 -8.04 -5.92 0.08
CA ALA A 61 -7.92 -5.48 -1.31
C ALA A 61 -9.25 -5.54 -2.07
N LYS A 62 -9.98 -6.66 -1.98
CA LYS A 62 -11.30 -6.81 -2.65
C LYS A 62 -12.29 -5.71 -2.24
N LYS A 63 -12.42 -5.46 -0.95
CA LYS A 63 -13.32 -4.42 -0.41
C LYS A 63 -12.85 -3.02 -0.79
N MET A 64 -11.54 -2.79 -0.77
CA MET A 64 -10.95 -1.49 -1.09
C MET A 64 -11.09 -1.15 -2.57
N VAL A 65 -10.88 -2.13 -3.45
CA VAL A 65 -11.09 -1.99 -4.90
C VAL A 65 -12.56 -1.67 -5.19
N GLU A 66 -13.51 -2.43 -4.61
CA GLU A 66 -14.94 -2.15 -4.79
C GLU A 66 -15.32 -0.73 -4.35
N HIS A 67 -14.73 -0.25 -3.24
CA HIS A 67 -14.98 1.07 -2.72
C HIS A 67 -14.37 2.17 -3.61
N ILE A 68 -13.06 2.10 -3.87
CA ILE A 68 -12.30 3.09 -4.66
C ILE A 68 -12.75 3.13 -6.12
N SER A 69 -13.20 2.00 -6.69
CA SER A 69 -13.65 1.91 -8.09
C SER A 69 -14.85 2.81 -8.41
N LYS A 70 -15.52 3.37 -7.40
CA LYS A 70 -16.58 4.37 -7.57
C LYS A 70 -16.04 5.75 -7.99
N ALA A 71 -14.75 6.00 -7.77
CA ALA A 71 -14.10 7.28 -8.03
C ALA A 71 -12.79 7.18 -8.86
N TYR A 72 -12.24 5.97 -9.02
CA TYR A 72 -10.99 5.72 -9.76
C TYR A 72 -11.08 4.44 -10.59
N ASP A 73 -10.59 4.45 -11.83
CA ASP A 73 -10.53 3.24 -12.68
C ASP A 73 -9.11 2.65 -12.65
N PHE A 74 -8.95 1.52 -11.95
CA PHE A 74 -7.66 0.84 -11.82
C PHE A 74 -7.07 0.39 -13.17
N ASN A 75 -7.90 0.11 -14.18
CA ASN A 75 -7.42 -0.28 -15.52
C ASN A 75 -6.68 0.84 -16.26
N THR A 76 -6.85 2.08 -15.80
CA THR A 76 -6.19 3.27 -16.37
C THR A 76 -4.87 3.61 -15.68
N SER A 77 -4.47 2.83 -14.67
CA SER A 77 -3.23 3.05 -13.91
C SER A 77 -1.98 2.84 -14.79
N GLU A 78 -1.24 3.92 -15.05
CA GLU A 78 0.08 3.89 -15.71
C GLU A 78 1.24 3.82 -14.71
N LYS A 79 0.94 3.56 -13.43
CA LYS A 79 1.92 3.58 -12.35
C LYS A 79 2.90 2.41 -12.44
N PRO A 80 4.18 2.61 -12.09
CA PRO A 80 5.16 1.54 -12.14
C PRO A 80 4.82 0.44 -11.12
N ARG A 81 5.34 -0.77 -11.33
CA ARG A 81 4.96 -1.97 -10.55
C ARG A 81 5.39 -1.89 -9.08
N GLU A 82 6.43 -1.11 -8.82
CA GLU A 82 6.92 -0.76 -7.48
C GLU A 82 5.87 0.02 -6.67
N GLU A 83 4.99 0.75 -7.34
CA GLU A 83 3.80 1.38 -6.74
C GLU A 83 2.56 0.46 -6.82
N TRP A 84 2.72 -0.80 -6.39
CA TRP A 84 1.73 -1.88 -6.52
C TRP A 84 0.33 -1.54 -5.99
N TRP A 85 0.20 -0.61 -5.03
CA TRP A 85 -1.09 -0.21 -4.45
C TRP A 85 -2.00 0.48 -5.50
N TRP A 86 -1.44 1.06 -6.56
CA TRP A 86 -2.21 1.54 -7.70
C TRP A 86 -2.75 0.43 -8.62
N HIS A 87 -2.42 -0.82 -8.31
CA HIS A 87 -2.82 -2.04 -9.01
C HIS A 87 -3.51 -3.01 -8.03
N LEU A 88 -4.24 -2.47 -7.05
CA LEU A 88 -4.96 -3.25 -6.02
C LEU A 88 -6.00 -4.19 -6.62
N ASP A 89 -6.59 -3.86 -7.77
CA ASP A 89 -7.47 -4.71 -8.55
C ASP A 89 -6.80 -6.04 -8.93
N GLN A 90 -5.57 -5.98 -9.42
CA GLN A 90 -4.80 -7.17 -9.77
C GLN A 90 -4.46 -8.01 -8.53
N ILE A 91 -4.31 -7.39 -7.36
CA ILE A 91 -4.11 -8.10 -6.09
C ILE A 91 -5.41 -8.74 -5.62
N ALA A 92 -6.53 -8.02 -5.71
CA ALA A 92 -7.85 -8.51 -5.37
C ALA A 92 -8.27 -9.72 -6.23
N GLU A 93 -7.84 -9.75 -7.49
CA GLU A 93 -8.07 -10.84 -8.43
C GLU A 93 -7.01 -11.97 -8.35
N GLU A 94 -6.05 -11.88 -7.44
CA GLU A 94 -4.92 -12.84 -7.28
C GLU A 94 -4.01 -12.93 -8.53
N ASN A 95 -4.08 -11.93 -9.42
CA ASN A 95 -3.33 -11.83 -10.68
C ASN A 95 -1.90 -11.26 -10.49
N LEU A 96 -1.61 -10.65 -9.33
CA LEU A 96 -0.26 -10.29 -8.91
C LEU A 96 0.26 -11.28 -7.86
N PRO A 97 1.31 -12.08 -8.13
CA PRO A 97 1.94 -12.88 -7.10
C PRO A 97 2.61 -11.94 -6.10
N PHE A 98 2.02 -11.80 -4.91
CA PHE A 98 2.63 -11.05 -3.83
C PHE A 98 3.73 -11.90 -3.20
N GLY A 99 4.96 -11.66 -3.67
CA GLY A 99 6.15 -12.13 -2.97
C GLY A 99 6.30 -11.33 -1.69
N VAL A 100 5.82 -11.88 -0.57
CA VAL A 100 6.61 -11.75 0.66
C VAL A 100 8.00 -12.21 0.22
N THR A 101 8.97 -11.32 0.11
CA THR A 101 10.34 -11.72 -0.20
C THR A 101 10.73 -12.78 0.81
N SER A 102 10.69 -14.03 0.39
CA SER A 102 11.41 -15.11 1.03
C SER A 102 12.84 -14.58 1.08
N PHE A 103 13.35 -14.35 2.27
CA PHE A 103 14.78 -14.17 2.47
C PHE A 103 15.47 -15.48 2.08
N GLU A 104 15.65 -15.72 0.78
CA GLU A 104 16.52 -16.75 0.23
C GLU A 104 17.27 -16.17 -0.97
N GLN A 105 18.19 -15.26 -0.66
CA GLN A 105 19.51 -15.31 -1.27
C GLN A 105 20.53 -15.25 -0.15
N GLY A 106 20.60 -16.36 0.60
CA GLY A 106 21.76 -16.71 1.39
C GLY A 106 22.85 -17.22 0.45
N GLU A 107 23.92 -16.44 0.39
CA GLU A 107 25.31 -16.75 0.03
C GLU A 107 25.62 -17.63 -1.20
N VAL A 108 26.31 -16.96 -2.13
CA VAL A 108 27.33 -17.54 -2.99
C VAL A 108 28.44 -18.14 -2.11
N ILE A 109 28.67 -19.45 -2.23
CA ILE A 109 29.98 -20.09 -2.02
C ILE A 109 30.21 -21.06 -3.17
#